data_AF-A0A7D9I3P4-F1
#
_entry.id   AF-A0A7D9I3P4-F1
#
_cell.length_a   1.000
_cell.length_b   1.000
_cell.length_c   1.000
_cell.angle_alpha   90.00
_cell.angle_beta   90.00
_cell.angle_gamma   90.00
#
_symmetry.space_group_name_H-M   'P 1'
#
loop_
_entity.id
_entity.type
_entity.pdbx_description
1 polymer ?
#
loop_
_entity_poly.entity_id
_entity_poly.type
_entity_poly.pdbx_seq_one_letter_code
_entity_poly.pdbx_strand_id
1 'polypeptide(L)'
;MEEIARPQASRRGHKSHLSKVLNKASEILKVEPSKADEIALTTLKTPLEQLTRKQQLVRELDEKIAAKITDPKQLETEIYESEELSCDLEEKLNHIRKYIELCSLSSQSNQFTQGSQASTSTQSLETQVTTQEIQESPSQ
;
A
#
# COMPACT_ATOMS: atom_id res chain seq x y z
N MET A 1 -40.14 -3.40 -17.22
CA MET A 1 -38.77 -3.74 -17.67
C MET A 1 -37.89 -2.50 -17.86
N GLU A 2 -38.42 -1.34 -18.31
CA GLU A 2 -37.63 -0.10 -18.44
C GLU A 2 -37.02 0.46 -17.13
N GLU A 3 -37.67 0.23 -15.97
CA GLU A 3 -37.18 0.79 -14.69
C GLU A 3 -35.84 0.21 -14.19
N ILE A 4 -35.47 -1.01 -14.60
CA ILE A 4 -34.23 -1.69 -14.20
C ILE A 4 -33.10 -1.52 -15.22
N ALA A 5 -33.44 -1.25 -16.48
CA ALA A 5 -32.47 -1.06 -17.55
C ALA A 5 -31.52 0.13 -17.28
N ARG A 6 -32.04 1.23 -16.71
CA ARG A 6 -31.23 2.42 -16.39
C ARG A 6 -30.24 2.16 -15.24
N PRO A 7 -30.64 1.60 -14.08
CA PRO A 7 -29.70 1.14 -13.05
C PRO A 7 -28.67 0.13 -13.57
N GLN A 8 -29.06 -0.86 -14.38
CA GLN A 8 -28.14 -1.84 -14.97
C GLN A 8 -27.10 -1.19 -15.89
N ALA A 9 -27.53 -0.28 -16.77
CA ALA A 9 -26.64 0.46 -17.65
C ALA A 9 -25.67 1.34 -16.85
N SER A 10 -26.17 2.03 -15.82
CA SER A 10 -25.34 2.81 -14.90
C SER A 10 -24.29 1.94 -14.22
N ARG A 11 -24.71 0.80 -13.65
CA ARG A 11 -23.82 -0.18 -13.02
C ARG A 11 -22.71 -0.59 -13.99
N ARG A 12 -23.06 -1.05 -15.21
CA ARG A 12 -22.08 -1.44 -16.25
C ARG A 12 -21.10 -0.31 -16.58
N GLY A 13 -21.57 0.93 -16.65
CA GLY A 13 -20.71 2.11 -16.84
C GLY A 13 -19.73 2.33 -15.67
N HIS A 14 -20.21 2.20 -14.44
CA HIS A 14 -19.36 2.23 -13.25
C HIS A 14 -18.34 1.08 -13.23
N LYS A 15 -18.72 -0.14 -13.63
CA LYS A 15 -17.81 -1.29 -13.76
C LYS A 15 -16.67 -0.98 -14.73
N SER A 16 -16.99 -0.52 -15.94
CA SER A 16 -15.97 -0.19 -16.95
C SER A 16 -14.99 0.89 -16.46
N HIS A 17 -15.49 1.89 -15.74
CA HIS A 17 -14.65 2.93 -15.18
C HIS A 17 -13.75 2.42 -14.04
N LEU A 18 -14.26 1.51 -13.21
CA LEU A 18 -13.48 0.87 -12.14
C LEU A 18 -12.27 0.12 -12.72
N SER A 19 -12.47 -0.71 -13.76
CA SER A 19 -11.37 -1.42 -14.41
C SER A 19 -10.28 -0.47 -14.93
N LYS A 20 -10.66 0.70 -15.47
CA LYS A 20 -9.68 1.70 -15.95
C LYS A 20 -8.86 2.30 -14.81
N VAL A 21 -9.51 2.65 -13.70
CA VAL A 21 -8.81 3.21 -12.53
C VAL A 21 -7.89 2.17 -11.89
N LEU A 22 -8.32 0.91 -11.86
CA LEU A 22 -7.51 -0.21 -11.39
C LEU A 22 -6.26 -0.43 -12.26
N ASN A 23 -6.42 -0.43 -13.59
CA ASN A 23 -5.28 -0.56 -14.50
C ASN A 23 -4.26 0.58 -14.33
N LYS A 24 -4.74 1.81 -14.07
CA LYS A 24 -3.84 2.94 -13.78
C LYS A 24 -3.09 2.76 -12.46
N ALA A 25 -3.78 2.27 -11.42
CA ALA A 25 -3.14 1.97 -10.15
C ALA A 25 -2.12 0.82 -10.26
N SER A 26 -2.41 -0.20 -11.07
CA SER A 26 -1.49 -1.34 -11.24
C SER A 26 -0.15 -0.96 -11.85
N GLU A 27 -0.08 0.05 -12.71
CA GLU A 27 1.21 0.54 -13.22
C GLU A 27 2.10 1.11 -12.12
N ILE A 28 1.51 1.77 -11.11
CA ILE A 28 2.25 2.32 -9.97
C ILE A 28 2.65 1.20 -9.00
N LEU A 29 1.78 0.19 -8.82
CA LEU A 29 2.05 -0.98 -7.98
C LEU A 29 3.21 -1.86 -8.48
N LYS A 30 3.62 -1.73 -9.76
CA LYS A 30 4.79 -2.44 -10.31
C LYS A 30 6.12 -1.86 -9.80
N VAL A 31 6.11 -0.63 -9.31
CA VAL A 31 7.30 0.00 -8.73
C VAL A 31 7.57 -0.65 -7.37
N GLU A 32 8.84 -0.90 -7.04
CA GLU A 32 9.15 -1.41 -5.71
C GLU A 32 8.80 -0.35 -4.65
N PRO A 33 8.17 -0.74 -3.52
CA PRO A 33 7.79 0.19 -2.46
C PRO A 33 8.94 1.07 -1.95
N SER A 34 10.17 0.53 -1.90
CA SER A 34 11.39 1.25 -1.48
C SER A 34 11.87 2.32 -2.47
N LYS A 35 11.38 2.28 -3.71
CA LYS A 35 11.71 3.22 -4.79
C LYS A 35 10.54 4.16 -5.11
N ALA A 36 9.41 4.01 -4.42
CA ALA A 36 8.26 4.87 -4.60
C ALA A 36 8.57 6.27 -4.03
N ASP A 37 8.41 7.30 -4.86
CA ASP A 37 8.50 8.69 -4.41
C ASP A 37 7.17 9.15 -3.78
N GLU A 38 7.22 10.25 -3.02
CA GLU A 38 6.02 10.85 -2.40
C GLU A 38 4.97 11.26 -3.44
N ILE A 39 5.41 11.57 -4.66
CA ILE A 39 4.53 11.93 -5.78
C ILE A 39 3.74 10.72 -6.25
N ALA A 40 4.36 9.54 -6.42
CA ALA A 40 3.68 8.30 -6.74
C ALA A 40 2.68 7.89 -5.66
N LEU A 41 3.05 8.06 -4.38
CA LEU A 41 2.14 7.78 -3.25
C LEU A 41 0.92 8.70 -3.24
N THR A 42 1.14 10.00 -3.44
CA THR A 42 0.04 10.98 -3.55
C THR A 42 -0.84 10.66 -4.76
N THR A 43 -0.23 10.23 -5.86
CA THR A 43 -0.93 9.82 -7.08
C THR A 43 -1.76 8.55 -6.88
N LEU A 44 -1.46 7.69 -5.90
CA LEU A 44 -2.26 6.51 -5.54
C LEU A 44 -3.44 6.81 -4.60
N LYS A 45 -3.35 7.87 -3.78
CA LYS A 45 -4.43 8.27 -2.85
C LYS A 45 -5.70 8.67 -3.60
N THR A 46 -5.59 9.44 -4.67
CA THR A 46 -6.77 9.87 -5.45
C THR A 46 -7.50 8.70 -6.13
N PRO A 47 -6.85 7.76 -6.84
CA PRO A 47 -7.45 6.51 -7.30
C PRO A 47 -8.10 5.72 -6.17
N LEU A 48 -7.46 5.60 -5.00
CA LEU A 48 -8.00 4.86 -3.87
C LEU A 48 -9.35 5.44 -3.38
N GLU A 49 -9.44 6.76 -3.25
CA GLU A 49 -10.69 7.45 -2.90
C GLU A 49 -11.77 7.28 -3.98
N GLN A 50 -11.38 7.42 -5.24
CA GLN A 50 -12.30 7.23 -6.37
C GLN A 50 -12.85 5.81 -6.44
N LEU A 51 -12.01 4.79 -6.21
CA LEU A 51 -12.39 3.39 -6.17
C LEU A 51 -13.33 3.12 -5.00
N THR A 52 -13.01 3.63 -3.80
CA THR A 52 -13.83 3.47 -2.59
C THR A 52 -15.22 4.07 -2.78
N ARG A 53 -15.30 5.31 -3.30
CA ARG A 53 -16.58 5.98 -3.56
C ARG A 53 -17.40 5.25 -4.62
N LYS A 54 -16.75 4.73 -5.67
CA LYS A 54 -17.44 3.99 -6.74
C LYS A 54 -17.90 2.61 -6.29
N GLN A 55 -17.17 1.93 -5.41
CA GLN A 55 -17.62 0.70 -4.77
C GLN A 55 -18.95 0.91 -4.04
N GLN A 56 -19.02 1.98 -3.24
CA GLN A 56 -20.24 2.32 -2.52
C GLN A 56 -21.41 2.58 -3.49
N LEU A 57 -21.18 3.35 -4.56
CA LEU A 57 -22.18 3.60 -5.60
C LEU A 57 -22.66 2.34 -6.32
N VAL A 58 -21.76 1.40 -6.62
CA VAL A 58 -22.13 0.12 -7.24
C VAL A 58 -22.99 -0.69 -6.29
N ARG A 59 -22.63 -0.76 -5.00
CA ARG A 59 -23.44 -1.44 -3.97
C ARG A 59 -24.85 -0.88 -3.88
N GLU A 60 -24.99 0.44 -3.85
CA GLU A 60 -26.29 1.10 -3.85
C GLU A 60 -27.11 0.81 -5.12
N LEU A 61 -26.46 0.66 -6.28
CA LEU A 61 -27.13 0.27 -7.52
C LEU A 61 -27.57 -1.19 -7.47
N ASP A 62 -26.75 -2.09 -6.93
CA ASP A 62 -27.10 -3.50 -6.78
C ASP A 62 -28.28 -3.70 -5.84
N GLU A 63 -28.34 -2.98 -4.71
CA GLU A 63 -29.49 -2.97 -3.81
C GLU A 63 -30.77 -2.48 -4.52
N LYS A 64 -30.67 -1.41 -5.32
CA LYS A 64 -31.80 -0.87 -6.11
C LYS A 64 -32.25 -1.82 -7.20
N ILE A 65 -31.33 -2.55 -7.84
CA ILE A 65 -31.63 -3.55 -8.86
C ILE A 65 -32.33 -4.74 -8.21
N ALA A 66 -31.75 -5.29 -7.14
CA ALA A 66 -32.30 -6.42 -6.40
C ALA A 66 -33.73 -6.15 -5.90
N ALA A 67 -33.98 -4.96 -5.34
CA ALA A 67 -35.31 -4.57 -4.87
C ALA A 67 -36.38 -4.51 -5.96
N LYS A 68 -35.99 -4.38 -7.23
CA LYS A 68 -36.90 -4.28 -8.38
C LYS A 68 -37.07 -5.60 -9.15
N ILE A 69 -36.25 -6.61 -8.87
CA ILE A 69 -36.35 -7.91 -9.54
C ILE A 69 -37.21 -8.85 -8.71
N THR A 70 -38.31 -9.31 -9.31
CA THR A 70 -39.24 -10.26 -8.70
C THR A 70 -39.03 -11.69 -9.20
N ASP A 71 -38.34 -11.88 -10.33
CA ASP A 71 -37.97 -13.19 -10.87
C ASP A 71 -36.68 -13.70 -10.22
N PRO A 72 -36.72 -14.82 -9.46
CA PRO A 72 -35.56 -15.35 -8.77
C PRO A 72 -34.36 -15.67 -9.68
N LYS A 73 -34.61 -16.11 -10.93
CA LYS A 73 -33.53 -16.46 -11.87
C LYS A 73 -32.76 -15.24 -12.37
N GLN A 74 -33.50 -14.15 -12.62
CA GLN A 74 -32.88 -12.88 -12.96
C GLN A 74 -32.10 -12.30 -11.77
N LEU A 75 -32.64 -12.46 -10.56
CA LEU A 75 -31.97 -12.00 -9.35
C LEU A 75 -30.64 -12.74 -9.12
N GLU A 76 -30.63 -14.06 -9.29
CA GLU A 76 -29.42 -14.89 -9.17
C GLU A 76 -28.33 -14.45 -10.16
N THR A 77 -28.70 -14.21 -11.42
CA THR A 77 -27.77 -13.72 -12.45
C THR A 77 -27.16 -12.36 -12.07
N GLU A 78 -27.99 -11.47 -11.54
CA GLU A 78 -27.59 -10.12 -11.15
C GLU A 78 -26.70 -10.11 -9.90
N ILE A 79 -26.96 -11.01 -8.95
CA ILE A 79 -26.10 -11.24 -7.79
C ILE A 79 -24.73 -11.76 -8.24
N TYR A 80 -24.69 -12.77 -9.12
CA TYR A 80 -23.43 -13.33 -9.60
C TYR A 80 -22.54 -12.28 -10.28
N GLU A 81 -23.13 -11.46 -11.17
CA GLU A 81 -22.41 -10.36 -11.81
C GLU A 81 -21.91 -9.30 -10.79
N SER A 82 -22.64 -9.08 -9.70
CA SER A 82 -22.28 -8.11 -8.65
C SER A 82 -21.15 -8.63 -7.76
N GLU A 83 -21.20 -9.90 -7.39
CA GLU A 83 -20.20 -10.54 -6.52
C GLU A 83 -18.83 -10.65 -7.19
N GLU A 84 -18.78 -11.07 -8.46
CA GLU A 84 -17.53 -11.16 -9.23
C GLU A 84 -16.76 -9.82 -9.20
N LEU A 85 -17.47 -8.72 -9.46
CA LEU A 85 -16.88 -7.39 -9.42
C LEU A 85 -16.47 -6.97 -8.01
N SER A 86 -17.30 -7.29 -7.01
CA SER A 86 -17.05 -6.89 -5.62
C SER A 86 -15.79 -7.55 -5.09
N CYS A 87 -15.58 -8.84 -5.39
CA CYS A 87 -14.38 -9.58 -5.04
C CYS A 87 -13.13 -8.98 -5.71
N ASP A 88 -13.16 -8.76 -7.02
CA ASP A 88 -12.03 -8.17 -7.75
C ASP A 88 -11.66 -6.80 -7.20
N LEU A 89 -12.65 -5.97 -6.93
CA LEU A 89 -12.42 -4.61 -6.45
C LEU A 89 -11.88 -4.59 -5.03
N GLU A 90 -12.38 -5.45 -4.14
CA GLU A 90 -11.89 -5.56 -2.78
C GLU A 90 -10.44 -6.06 -2.74
N GLU A 91 -10.10 -7.05 -3.56
CA GLU A 91 -8.73 -7.54 -3.69
C GLU A 91 -7.77 -6.41 -4.11
N LYS A 92 -8.12 -5.65 -5.16
CA LYS A 92 -7.26 -4.56 -5.64
C LYS A 92 -7.19 -3.38 -4.67
N LEU A 93 -8.29 -3.02 -4.00
CA LEU A 93 -8.27 -2.00 -2.95
C LEU A 93 -7.33 -2.38 -1.82
N ASN A 94 -7.39 -3.64 -1.38
CA ASN A 94 -6.50 -4.15 -0.34
C ASN A 94 -5.04 -4.14 -0.79
N HIS A 95 -4.78 -4.47 -2.07
CA HIS A 95 -3.43 -4.39 -2.62
C HIS A 95 -2.88 -2.95 -2.62
N ILE A 96 -3.69 -1.96 -3.05
CA ILE A 96 -3.29 -0.55 -3.03
C ILE A 96 -3.05 -0.06 -1.59
N ARG A 97 -3.95 -0.40 -0.66
CA ARG A 97 -3.80 -0.02 0.76
C ARG A 97 -2.50 -0.58 1.34
N LYS A 98 -2.24 -1.87 1.13
CA LYS A 98 -1.03 -2.54 1.61
C LYS A 98 0.23 -1.95 0.99
N TYR A 99 0.19 -1.60 -0.29
CA TYR A 99 1.33 -0.96 -0.96
C TYR A 99 1.66 0.41 -0.34
N ILE A 100 0.65 1.25 -0.11
CA ILE A 100 0.83 2.56 0.54
C ILE A 100 1.41 2.40 1.95
N GLU A 101 0.93 1.41 2.71
CA GLU A 101 1.44 1.09 4.04
C GLU A 101 2.92 0.67 3.99
N LEU A 102 3.29 -0.23 3.08
CA LEU A 102 4.67 -0.68 2.91
C LEU A 102 5.63 0.46 2.55
N CYS A 103 5.22 1.36 1.65
CA CYS A 103 6.03 2.52 1.28
C CYS A 103 6.24 3.47 2.47
N SER A 104 5.21 3.60 3.33
CA SER A 104 5.29 4.44 4.53
C SER A 104 6.29 3.88 5.55
N LEU A 105 6.35 2.54 5.69
CA LEU A 105 7.29 1.84 6.57
C LEU A 105 8.73 1.88 6.05
N SER A 106 8.95 1.72 4.74
CA SER A 106 10.29 1.80 4.15
C SER A 106 10.93 3.17 4.30
N SER A 107 10.13 4.25 4.26
CA SER A 107 10.61 5.62 4.50
C SER A 107 11.04 5.88 5.95
N GLN A 108 10.47 5.15 6.93
CA GLN A 108 10.86 5.25 8.34
C GLN A 108 12.13 4.45 8.66
N SER A 109 12.32 3.29 8.01
CA SER A 109 13.50 2.44 8.24
C SER A 109 14.82 3.08 7.77
N ASN A 110 14.77 3.98 6.79
CA ASN A 110 15.97 4.64 6.24
C ASN A 110 16.46 5.84 7.08
N GLN A 111 15.77 6.24 8.15
CA GLN A 111 16.21 7.33 9.03
C GLN A 111 17.09 6.90 10.20
N PHE A 112 17.28 5.59 10.45
CA PHE A 112 18.05 5.09 11.60
C PHE A 112 19.56 4.87 11.35
N THR A 113 20.09 5.20 10.16
CA THR A 113 21.50 4.95 9.82
C THR A 113 22.32 6.16 9.37
N GLN A 114 21.80 7.39 9.46
CA GLN A 114 22.60 8.60 9.23
C GLN A 114 22.55 9.53 10.44
N GLY A 115 23.44 9.29 11.42
CA GLY A 115 23.60 10.22 12.54
C GLY A 115 24.41 9.68 13.71
N SER A 116 25.66 9.25 13.51
CA SER A 116 26.68 9.22 14.58
C SER A 116 28.08 9.11 14.01
N GLN A 117 28.57 10.22 13.45
CA GLN A 117 29.97 10.57 13.59
C GLN A 117 30.03 12.01 14.11
N ALA A 118 30.01 12.13 15.43
CA ALA A 118 30.46 13.33 16.13
C ALA A 118 31.51 12.88 17.14
N SER A 119 32.75 13.30 16.87
CA SER A 119 33.93 13.10 17.70
C SER A 119 33.75 13.67 19.10
N THR A 120 34.19 12.95 20.13
CA THR A 120 34.60 13.54 21.41
C THR A 120 35.88 12.88 21.92
N SER A 121 36.96 13.67 21.85
CA SER A 121 38.12 13.55 22.72
C SER A 121 37.71 13.79 24.17
N THR A 122 38.17 12.93 25.09
CA THR A 122 38.58 13.23 26.48
C THR A 122 39.16 11.94 27.08
N GLN A 123 40.49 11.82 27.15
CA GLN A 123 41.31 12.10 28.34
C GLN A 123 41.01 11.14 29.50
N SER A 124 41.86 10.12 29.68
CA SER A 124 41.91 9.31 30.90
C SER A 124 43.34 9.29 31.41
N LEU A 125 43.50 9.78 32.65
CA LEU A 125 44.76 10.07 33.33
C LEU A 125 45.61 8.82 33.60
N GLU A 126 46.91 9.05 33.52
CA GLU A 126 47.99 8.21 34.05
C GLU A 126 47.80 7.86 35.53
N THR A 127 48.21 6.64 35.90
CA THR A 127 48.81 6.38 37.22
C THR A 127 50.03 5.49 37.00
N GLN A 128 51.19 6.03 37.34
CA GLN A 128 52.52 5.42 37.30
C GLN A 128 52.68 4.41 38.44
N VAL A 129 53.31 3.25 38.20
CA VAL A 129 54.15 2.54 39.18
C VAL A 129 55.27 1.76 38.46
N THR A 130 56.48 2.31 38.57
CA THR A 130 57.77 1.67 38.95
C THR A 130 58.38 0.53 38.12
N THR A 131 59.38 0.92 37.32
CA THR A 131 60.77 0.42 37.23
C THR A 131 61.13 -0.92 37.88
N GLN A 132 61.67 -1.85 37.09
CA GLN A 132 62.94 -2.53 37.38
C GLN A 132 63.60 -3.08 36.12
N GLU A 133 64.76 -2.51 35.81
CA GLU A 133 65.81 -3.08 34.96
C GLU A 133 66.28 -4.42 35.52
N ILE A 134 66.41 -5.43 34.66
CA ILE A 134 67.48 -6.44 34.80
C ILE A 134 68.08 -6.67 33.41
N GLN A 135 69.32 -6.20 33.28
CA GLN A 135 70.28 -6.63 32.26
C GLN A 135 70.67 -8.09 32.53
N GLU A 136 70.64 -8.94 31.51
CA GLU A 136 71.55 -10.09 31.44
C GLU A 136 72.28 -10.08 30.09
N SER A 137 73.60 -10.03 30.21
CA SER A 137 74.62 -10.00 29.18
C SER A 137 74.75 -11.34 28.43
N PRO A 138 75.40 -11.36 27.25
CA PRO A 138 75.46 -12.52 26.37
C PRO A 138 76.57 -13.49 26.80
N SER A 139 76.32 -14.79 26.64
CA SER A 139 77.37 -15.82 26.69
C SER A 139 77.54 -16.44 25.31
N GLN A 140 78.75 -16.26 24.75
CA GLN A 140 79.40 -17.29 23.96
C GLN A 140 80.10 -18.27 24.91
#